data_AF-S7NPU7-F1
#
_entry.id   AF-S7NPU7-F1
#
_cell.length_a   1.000
_cell.length_b   1.000
_cell.length_c   1.000
_cell.angle_alpha   90.00
_cell.angle_beta   90.00
_cell.angle_gamma   90.00
#
_symmetry.space_group_name_H-M   'P 1'
#
loop_
_entity.id
_entity.type
_entity.pdbx_description
1 polymer ?
#
loop_
_entity_poly.entity_id
_entity_poly.type
_entity_poly.pdbx_seq_one_letter_code
_entity_poly.pdbx_strand_id
1 'polypeptide(L)'
;MESTVGSTTGQDEHVNELRQSAFVRPLLEADDLDNSCQRNSKQQMLLCGLLAKKAVDAGLTVKPYIKTSLSPGSGVVTYYLRESGVMPYLSQLGFDVVGYGCMTCIGNSGPLPEPVVEAITQTVNESWNALAAPSDTLYYWNPKSTYIKSPPFFENLV
;
A
#
# COMPACT_ATOMS: atom_id res chain seq x y z
N MET A 1 45.98 -18.43 -18.56
CA MET A 1 44.67 -19.00 -18.22
C MET A 1 43.94 -17.95 -17.43
N GLU A 2 43.20 -17.09 -18.14
CA GLU A 2 42.29 -16.12 -17.54
C GLU A 2 41.13 -16.86 -16.89
N SER A 3 40.77 -16.48 -15.66
CA SER A 3 39.41 -16.64 -15.16
C SER A 3 39.00 -15.34 -14.49
N THR A 4 38.46 -14.46 -15.31
CA THR A 4 37.77 -13.24 -14.93
C THR A 4 36.57 -13.62 -14.06
N VAL A 5 36.64 -13.33 -12.76
CA VAL A 5 35.46 -13.34 -11.88
C VAL A 5 34.66 -12.09 -12.23
N GLY A 6 33.68 -12.27 -13.11
CA GLY A 6 32.73 -11.24 -13.49
C GLY A 6 31.84 -10.85 -12.31
N SER A 7 31.85 -9.56 -12.01
CA SER A 7 30.95 -8.85 -11.10
C SER A 7 29.47 -9.10 -11.46
N THR A 8 28.73 -9.88 -10.65
CA THR A 8 27.27 -10.10 -10.79
C THR A 8 26.41 -9.19 -9.92
N THR A 9 27.01 -8.26 -9.18
CA THR A 9 26.33 -7.48 -8.12
C THR A 9 25.14 -6.63 -8.60
N GLY A 10 25.09 -6.24 -9.88
CA GLY A 10 24.05 -5.33 -10.40
C GLY A 10 22.76 -6.00 -10.93
N GLN A 11 22.78 -7.30 -11.28
CA GLN A 11 21.57 -7.99 -11.74
C GLN A 11 20.73 -8.54 -10.57
N ASP A 12 21.40 -8.97 -9.50
CA ASP A 12 20.73 -9.49 -8.30
C ASP A 12 20.01 -8.38 -7.52
N GLU A 13 20.55 -7.15 -7.46
CA GLU A 13 19.89 -6.02 -6.81
C GLU A 13 18.60 -5.59 -7.50
N HIS A 14 18.59 -5.46 -8.84
CA HIS A 14 17.39 -5.08 -9.58
C HIS A 14 16.29 -6.15 -9.47
N VAL A 15 16.68 -7.43 -9.51
CA VAL A 15 15.75 -8.56 -9.30
C VAL A 15 15.23 -8.56 -7.85
N ASN A 16 16.07 -8.23 -6.87
CA ASN A 16 15.65 -8.11 -5.48
C ASN A 16 14.71 -6.92 -5.27
N GLU A 17 14.94 -5.80 -5.93
CA GLU A 17 14.09 -4.60 -5.88
C GLU A 17 12.74 -4.82 -6.60
N LEU A 18 12.74 -5.55 -7.72
CA LEU A 18 11.53 -6.04 -8.39
C LEU A 18 10.75 -7.06 -7.53
N ARG A 19 11.45 -7.94 -6.79
CA ARG A 19 10.81 -8.88 -5.85
C ARG A 19 10.24 -8.16 -4.63
N GLN A 20 10.97 -7.20 -4.07
CA GLN A 20 10.50 -6.33 -3.00
C GLN A 20 9.27 -5.55 -3.44
N SER A 21 9.32 -4.88 -4.60
CA SER A 21 8.14 -4.17 -5.12
C SER A 21 6.97 -5.11 -5.41
N ALA A 22 7.18 -6.30 -5.97
CA ALA A 22 6.08 -7.23 -6.26
C ALA A 22 5.39 -7.81 -5.00
N PHE A 23 6.10 -7.95 -3.88
CA PHE A 23 5.54 -8.49 -2.63
C PHE A 23 5.06 -7.40 -1.65
N VAL A 24 5.76 -6.27 -1.61
CA VAL A 24 5.45 -5.15 -0.71
C VAL A 24 4.35 -4.27 -1.31
N ARG A 25 4.26 -4.14 -2.65
CA ARG A 25 3.22 -3.33 -3.29
C ARG A 25 1.81 -3.85 -3.01
N PRO A 26 1.51 -5.17 -3.03
CA PRO A 26 0.22 -5.67 -2.57
C PRO A 26 -0.06 -5.39 -1.09
N LEU A 27 0.96 -5.33 -0.22
CA LEU A 27 0.80 -4.96 1.19
C LEU A 27 0.52 -3.46 1.35
N LEU A 28 1.14 -2.61 0.53
CA LEU A 28 0.88 -1.16 0.53
C LEU A 28 -0.48 -0.82 -0.09
N GLU A 29 -0.84 -1.48 -1.18
CA GLU A 29 -2.18 -1.39 -1.78
C GLU A 29 -3.24 -1.97 -0.83
N ALA A 30 -2.88 -2.99 -0.04
CA ALA A 30 -3.72 -3.48 1.04
C ALA A 30 -3.86 -2.44 2.16
N ASP A 31 -2.83 -1.69 2.51
CA ASP A 31 -2.93 -0.56 3.47
C ASP A 31 -3.98 0.47 3.01
N ASP A 32 -3.99 0.83 1.73
CA ASP A 32 -5.02 1.71 1.16
C ASP A 32 -6.43 1.10 1.20
N LEU A 33 -6.55 -0.24 1.14
CA LEU A 33 -7.82 -0.98 1.24
C LEU A 33 -8.27 -1.22 2.69
N ASP A 34 -7.32 -1.50 3.59
CA ASP A 34 -7.43 -1.89 4.98
C ASP A 34 -7.67 -0.68 5.89
N ASN A 35 -7.62 0.53 5.34
CA ASN A 35 -8.11 1.72 6.02
C ASN A 35 -9.59 2.02 5.69
N SER A 36 -10.21 1.28 4.74
CA SER A 36 -11.62 1.45 4.41
C SER A 36 -12.53 0.59 5.29
N CYS A 37 -13.55 1.18 5.92
CA CYS A 37 -14.53 0.44 6.74
C CYS A 37 -15.26 -0.67 5.97
N GLN A 38 -15.34 -0.59 4.64
CA GLN A 38 -16.02 -1.57 3.79
C GLN A 38 -15.18 -2.81 3.45
N ARG A 39 -13.84 -2.73 3.44
CA ARG A 39 -12.96 -3.87 3.10
C ARG A 39 -12.06 -4.33 4.23
N ASN A 40 -12.33 -3.87 5.45
CA ASN A 40 -11.70 -4.30 6.70
C ASN A 40 -12.26 -5.62 7.26
N SER A 41 -12.50 -6.63 6.41
CA SER A 41 -12.99 -7.91 6.91
C SER A 41 -11.90 -8.67 7.66
N LYS A 42 -12.28 -9.39 8.72
CA LYS A 42 -11.37 -10.21 9.54
C LYS A 42 -10.46 -11.14 8.71
N GLN A 43 -11.00 -11.69 7.61
CA GLN A 43 -10.29 -12.62 6.75
C GLN A 43 -9.21 -11.92 5.92
N GLN A 44 -9.49 -10.73 5.39
CA GLN A 44 -8.51 -9.96 4.61
C GLN A 44 -7.32 -9.58 5.46
N MET A 45 -7.56 -9.07 6.67
CA MET A 45 -6.49 -8.66 7.55
C MET A 45 -5.59 -9.83 7.99
N LEU A 46 -6.17 -11.02 8.18
CA LEU A 46 -5.39 -12.22 8.46
C LEU A 46 -4.54 -12.65 7.26
N LEU A 47 -5.09 -12.54 6.03
CA LEU A 47 -4.33 -12.80 4.80
C LEU A 47 -3.17 -11.81 4.65
N CYS A 48 -3.38 -10.52 4.94
CA CYS A 48 -2.33 -9.51 4.98
C CYS A 48 -1.23 -9.88 5.98
N GLY A 49 -1.60 -10.32 7.18
CA GLY A 49 -0.63 -10.81 8.18
C GLY A 49 0.18 -12.03 7.71
N LEU A 50 -0.46 -13.00 7.04
CA LEU A 50 0.24 -14.15 6.47
C LEU A 50 1.18 -13.76 5.31
N LEU A 51 0.79 -12.77 4.51
CA LEU A 51 1.63 -12.21 3.46
C LEU A 51 2.84 -11.47 4.05
N ALA A 52 2.62 -10.67 5.10
CA ALA A 52 3.68 -9.99 5.84
C ALA A 52 4.69 -10.99 6.43
N LYS A 53 4.20 -12.09 7.01
CA LYS A 53 5.05 -13.18 7.48
C LYS A 53 5.93 -13.75 6.36
N LYS A 54 5.34 -14.09 5.20
CA LYS A 54 6.11 -14.59 4.05
C LYS A 54 7.12 -13.58 3.53
N ALA A 55 6.79 -12.29 3.54
CA ALA A 55 7.68 -11.23 3.09
C ALA A 55 8.90 -11.11 4.02
N VAL A 56 8.69 -11.14 5.33
CA VAL A 56 9.77 -11.14 6.32
C VAL A 56 10.62 -12.41 6.23
N ASP A 57 10.00 -13.57 6.12
CA ASP A 57 10.69 -14.86 5.94
C ASP A 57 11.56 -14.88 4.66
N ALA A 58 11.14 -14.13 3.64
CA ALA A 58 11.88 -13.93 2.40
C ALA A 58 12.96 -12.81 2.48
N GLY A 59 13.14 -12.17 3.64
CA GLY A 59 14.12 -11.10 3.84
C GLY A 59 13.72 -9.76 3.21
N LEU A 60 12.44 -9.56 2.90
CA LEU A 60 11.95 -8.32 2.33
C LEU A 60 11.72 -7.28 3.43
N THR A 61 12.00 -6.02 3.10
CA THR A 61 11.78 -4.87 3.98
C THR A 61 11.07 -3.76 3.22
N VAL A 62 10.34 -2.91 3.95
CA VAL A 62 9.72 -1.71 3.40
C VAL A 62 10.75 -0.59 3.39
N LYS A 63 10.78 0.20 2.31
CA LYS A 63 11.69 1.35 2.22
C LYS A 63 11.30 2.40 3.28
N PRO A 64 12.29 3.03 3.95
CA PRO A 64 12.04 3.84 5.16
C PRO A 64 11.25 5.13 4.91
N TYR A 65 11.16 5.59 3.67
CA TYR A 65 10.40 6.78 3.30
C TYR A 65 8.93 6.50 2.99
N ILE A 66 8.52 5.23 2.99
CA ILE A 66 7.13 4.84 2.77
C ILE A 66 6.40 4.95 4.10
N LYS A 67 5.31 5.72 4.11
CA LYS A 67 4.46 5.87 5.28
C LYS A 67 3.45 4.73 5.34
N THR A 68 3.79 3.70 6.11
CA THR A 68 2.90 2.57 6.41
C THR A 68 2.05 2.86 7.64
N SER A 69 0.82 2.35 7.66
CA SER A 69 -0.08 2.53 8.81
C SER A 69 -1.21 1.51 8.81
N LEU A 70 -1.38 0.81 9.93
CA LEU A 70 -2.49 -0.11 10.12
C LEU A 70 -3.60 0.57 10.95
N SER A 71 -4.79 0.78 10.36
CA SER A 71 -5.95 1.34 11.10
C SER A 71 -7.15 0.39 11.08
N PRO A 72 -7.20 -0.62 11.96
CA PRO A 72 -8.29 -1.60 11.96
C PRO A 72 -9.63 -0.94 12.29
N GLY A 73 -10.71 -1.40 11.65
CA GLY A 73 -12.06 -0.90 11.97
C GLY A 73 -12.54 -1.21 13.40
N SER A 74 -11.93 -2.18 14.08
CA SER A 74 -12.24 -2.51 15.48
C SER A 74 -11.07 -3.19 16.20
N GLY A 75 -11.05 -3.10 17.54
CA GLY A 75 -10.06 -3.79 18.38
C GLY A 75 -10.10 -5.32 18.29
N VAL A 76 -11.24 -5.89 17.86
CA VAL A 76 -11.38 -7.33 17.62
C VAL A 76 -10.42 -7.80 16.54
N VAL A 77 -10.20 -6.99 15.49
CA VAL A 77 -9.27 -7.35 14.40
C VAL A 77 -7.84 -7.45 14.92
N THR A 78 -7.39 -6.47 15.71
CA THR A 78 -6.07 -6.49 16.35
C THR A 78 -5.90 -7.70 17.28
N TYR A 79 -6.95 -8.09 18.00
CA TYR A 79 -6.94 -9.31 18.80
C TYR A 79 -6.65 -10.55 17.93
N TYR A 80 -7.35 -10.74 16.81
CA TYR A 80 -7.09 -11.87 15.90
C TYR A 80 -5.67 -11.86 15.33
N LEU A 81 -5.11 -10.70 15.01
CA LEU A 81 -3.74 -10.60 14.50
C LEU A 81 -2.69 -10.96 15.56
N ARG A 82 -2.94 -10.61 16.83
CA ARG A 82 -2.07 -11.02 17.94
C ARG A 82 -2.16 -12.51 18.18
N GLU A 83 -3.37 -13.05 18.28
CA GLU A 83 -3.60 -14.48 18.53
C GLU A 83 -3.09 -15.37 17.40
N SER A 84 -3.13 -14.91 16.15
CA SER A 84 -2.55 -15.63 15.01
C SER A 84 -1.02 -15.49 14.90
N GLY A 85 -0.39 -14.67 15.75
CA GLY A 85 1.05 -14.45 15.77
C GLY A 85 1.59 -13.68 14.57
N VAL A 86 0.74 -13.00 13.79
CA VAL A 86 1.17 -12.25 12.59
C VAL A 86 1.53 -10.80 12.88
N MET A 87 1.10 -10.24 14.02
CA MET A 87 1.41 -8.84 14.39
C MET A 87 2.91 -8.49 14.37
N PRO A 88 3.85 -9.31 14.88
CA PRO A 88 5.27 -8.95 14.87
C PRO A 88 5.82 -8.73 13.46
N TYR A 89 5.34 -9.50 12.48
CA TYR A 89 5.76 -9.37 11.08
C TYR A 89 5.20 -8.10 10.43
N LEU A 90 3.96 -7.72 10.78
CA LEU A 90 3.36 -6.46 10.35
C LEU A 90 4.14 -5.26 10.90
N SER A 91 4.41 -5.25 12.21
CA SER A 91 5.23 -4.20 12.85
C SER A 91 6.65 -4.14 12.28
N GLN A 92 7.28 -5.28 11.96
CA GLN A 92 8.61 -5.30 11.34
C GLN A 92 8.64 -4.62 9.96
N LEU A 93 7.54 -4.71 9.22
CA LEU A 93 7.36 -4.00 7.94
C LEU A 93 6.85 -2.56 8.13
N GLY A 94 6.66 -2.10 9.38
CA GLY A 94 6.22 -0.75 9.73
C GLY A 94 4.70 -0.57 9.81
N PHE A 95 3.91 -1.64 9.68
CA PHE A 95 2.45 -1.59 9.78
C PHE A 95 1.98 -1.66 11.24
N ASP A 96 2.33 -0.64 12.02
CA ASP A 96 1.88 -0.51 13.40
C ASP A 96 0.45 0.01 13.49
N VAL A 97 -0.26 -0.40 14.55
CA VAL A 97 -1.63 0.06 14.82
C VAL A 97 -1.60 1.53 15.22
N VAL A 98 -2.01 2.43 14.31
CA VAL A 98 -2.04 3.89 14.55
C VAL A 98 -3.34 4.37 15.17
N GLY A 99 -4.42 3.58 15.04
CA GLY A 99 -5.72 3.85 15.65
C GLY A 99 -6.83 2.99 15.07
N TYR A 100 -8.05 3.21 15.55
CA TYR A 100 -9.23 2.48 15.08
C TYR A 100 -10.22 3.44 14.43
N GLY A 101 -10.63 3.16 13.20
CA GLY A 101 -11.55 4.00 12.43
C GLY A 101 -11.01 4.39 11.06
N CYS A 102 -11.63 5.38 10.42
CA CYS A 102 -11.43 5.64 9.00
C CYS A 102 -10.03 6.19 8.63
N MET A 103 -9.33 6.89 9.52
CA MET A 103 -7.96 7.42 9.33
C MET A 103 -7.65 7.86 7.87
N THR A 104 -6.74 7.16 7.18
CA THR A 104 -6.30 7.52 5.82
C THR A 104 -7.44 7.47 4.79
N CYS A 105 -8.48 6.66 4.99
CA CYS A 105 -9.64 6.55 4.08
C CYS A 105 -10.44 7.86 3.98
N ILE A 106 -10.40 8.72 5.00
CA ILE A 106 -11.00 10.07 4.96
C ILE A 106 -9.96 11.18 4.79
N GLY A 107 -8.73 10.83 4.42
CA GLY A 107 -7.62 11.77 4.26
C GLY A 107 -6.87 12.12 5.54
N ASN A 108 -7.17 11.48 6.68
CA ASN A 108 -6.43 11.66 7.93
C ASN A 108 -5.18 10.78 7.98
N SER A 109 -4.27 11.00 7.02
CA SER A 109 -3.01 10.24 6.92
C SER A 109 -1.83 10.91 7.63
N GLY A 110 -2.00 12.14 8.10
CA GLY A 110 -0.93 12.95 8.69
C GLY A 110 0.17 13.35 7.69
N PRO A 111 1.13 14.19 8.09
CA PRO A 111 2.15 14.71 7.18
C PRO A 111 3.12 13.61 6.71
N LEU A 112 3.64 13.76 5.49
CA LEU A 112 4.75 12.96 4.97
C LEU A 112 6.08 13.53 5.52
N PRO A 113 7.16 12.72 5.55
CA PRO A 113 8.48 13.22 5.91
C PRO A 113 8.93 14.34 4.97
N GLU A 114 9.51 15.41 5.52
CA GLU A 114 9.94 16.59 4.76
C GLU A 114 10.77 16.25 3.51
N PRO A 115 11.76 15.33 3.55
CA PRO A 115 12.55 14.99 2.37
C PRO A 115 11.71 14.41 1.22
N VAL A 116 10.61 13.73 1.53
CA VAL A 116 9.69 13.17 0.53
C VAL A 116 8.83 14.28 -0.07
N VAL A 117 8.37 15.21 0.76
CA VAL A 117 7.59 16.39 0.30
C VAL A 117 8.44 17.22 -0.66
N GLU A 118 9.67 17.55 -0.29
CA GLU A 118 10.59 18.31 -1.13
C GLU A 118 10.83 17.62 -2.48
N ALA A 119 11.08 16.31 -2.49
CA ALA A 119 11.28 15.54 -3.71
C ALA A 119 10.03 15.53 -4.62
N ILE A 120 8.83 15.42 -4.03
CA ILE A 120 7.58 15.49 -4.79
C ILE A 120 7.40 16.87 -5.41
N THR A 121 7.62 17.94 -4.63
CA THR A 121 7.46 19.32 -5.11
C THR A 121 8.45 19.69 -6.21
N GLN A 122 9.69 19.17 -6.15
CA GLN A 122 10.73 19.48 -7.13
C GLN A 122 10.62 18.67 -8.43
N THR A 123 10.19 17.40 -8.37
CA THR A 123 10.30 16.47 -9.52
C THR A 123 8.97 16.01 -10.08
N VAL A 124 7.95 15.83 -9.25
CA VAL A 124 6.64 15.29 -9.67
C VAL A 124 5.69 16.40 -10.13
N ASN A 125 5.87 17.63 -9.62
CA ASN A 125 4.99 18.75 -9.91
C ASN A 125 4.84 19.02 -11.42
N GLU A 126 5.92 18.93 -12.20
CA GLU A 126 5.87 19.15 -13.65
C GLU A 126 5.07 18.06 -14.38
N SER A 127 5.35 16.79 -14.07
CA SER A 127 4.64 15.65 -14.68
C SER A 127 3.16 15.61 -14.28
N TRP A 128 2.85 15.97 -13.03
CA TRP A 128 1.49 16.01 -12.50
C TRP A 128 0.69 17.18 -13.09
N ASN A 129 1.29 18.38 -13.20
CA ASN A 129 0.65 19.54 -13.83
C ASN A 129 0.43 19.36 -15.33
N ALA A 130 1.22 18.50 -15.98
CA ALA A 130 1.05 18.19 -17.41
C ALA A 130 -0.12 17.23 -17.70
N LEU A 131 -0.72 16.60 -16.68
CA LEU A 131 -1.88 15.74 -16.86
C LEU A 131 -3.10 16.58 -17.22
N ALA A 132 -3.68 16.32 -18.40
CA ALA A 132 -4.92 16.93 -18.83
C ALA A 132 -6.10 16.35 -18.04
N ALA A 133 -6.52 17.02 -16.97
CA ALA A 133 -7.77 16.73 -16.29
C ALA A 133 -8.93 17.46 -16.98
N PRO A 134 -10.06 16.79 -17.25
CA PRO A 134 -11.26 17.48 -17.70
C PRO A 134 -11.72 18.49 -16.64
N SER A 135 -12.15 19.68 -17.06
CA SER A 135 -12.60 20.77 -16.17
C SER A 135 -14.05 20.59 -15.66
N ASP A 136 -14.70 19.49 -16.01
CA ASP A 136 -16.06 19.19 -15.56
C ASP A 136 -16.05 18.70 -14.10
N THR A 137 -17.06 19.08 -13.33
CA THR A 137 -17.21 18.70 -11.93
C THR A 137 -17.60 17.23 -11.78
N LEU A 138 -18.16 16.63 -12.83
CA LEU A 138 -18.66 15.26 -12.81
C LEU A 138 -17.75 14.30 -13.58
N TYR A 139 -17.42 13.17 -12.95
CA TYR A 139 -16.72 12.07 -13.59
C TYR A 139 -17.67 11.26 -14.47
N TYR A 140 -17.40 11.18 -15.77
CA TYR A 140 -18.17 10.35 -16.69
C TYR A 140 -17.74 8.88 -16.60
N TRP A 141 -18.64 8.01 -16.15
CA TRP A 141 -18.38 6.58 -16.05
C TRP A 141 -18.06 5.98 -17.41
N ASN A 142 -16.83 5.47 -17.58
CA ASN A 142 -16.44 4.75 -18.77
C ASN A 142 -16.81 3.26 -18.63
N PRO A 143 -17.74 2.71 -19.42
CA PRO A 143 -18.16 1.31 -19.31
C PRO A 143 -17.06 0.30 -19.66
N LYS A 144 -15.99 0.73 -20.34
CA LYS A 144 -14.80 -0.09 -20.64
C LYS A 144 -13.73 0.00 -19.57
N SER A 145 -13.93 0.80 -18.53
CA SER A 145 -12.96 0.95 -17.45
C SER A 145 -12.80 -0.35 -16.67
N THR A 146 -11.55 -0.81 -16.56
CA THR A 146 -11.18 -1.97 -15.76
C THR A 146 -10.94 -1.62 -14.29
N TYR A 147 -10.82 -0.33 -13.97
CA TYR A 147 -10.39 0.17 -12.67
C TYR A 147 -11.47 0.94 -11.91
N ILE A 148 -12.04 1.98 -12.52
CA ILE A 148 -13.14 2.79 -11.93
C ILE A 148 -14.48 2.32 -12.52
N LYS A 149 -15.42 1.87 -11.67
CA LYS A 149 -16.74 1.39 -12.09
C LYS A 149 -17.85 2.07 -11.30
N SER A 150 -18.97 2.36 -11.97
CA SER A 150 -20.16 2.91 -11.32
C SER A 150 -20.66 1.91 -10.28
N PRO A 151 -20.92 2.34 -9.03
CA PRO A 151 -21.49 1.43 -8.03
C PRO A 151 -22.91 1.04 -8.45
N PRO A 152 -23.22 -0.27 -8.55
CA PRO A 152 -24.52 -0.74 -9.04
C PRO A 152 -25.69 -0.36 -8.12
N PHE A 153 -25.38 0.04 -6.88
CA PHE A 153 -26.36 0.52 -5.90
C PHE A 153 -27.15 1.75 -6.38
N PHE A 154 -26.55 2.59 -7.23
CA PHE A 154 -27.18 3.84 -7.69
C PHE A 154 -28.07 3.68 -8.92
N GLU A 155 -28.17 2.49 -9.51
CA GLU A 155 -28.90 2.26 -10.77
C GLU A 155 -30.43 2.33 -10.61
N ASN A 156 -30.96 2.28 -9.38
CA ASN A 156 -32.40 2.26 -9.08
C ASN A 156 -32.87 3.31 -8.05
N LEU A 157 -32.09 4.38 -7.83
CA LEU A 157 -32.41 5.43 -6.84
C LEU A 157 -33.16 6.64 -7.45
N VAL A 158 -33.87 6.45 -8.56
CA VAL A 158 -34.66 7.49 -9.25
C VAL A 158 -36.14 7.32 -8.95
#